data_AF-A0ABD3LH93-F1
#
_entry.id   AF-A0ABD3LH93-F1
#
_cell.length_a   1.000
_cell.length_b   1.000
_cell.length_c   1.000
_cell.angle_alpha   90.00
_cell.angle_beta   90.00
_cell.angle_gamma   90.00
#
_symmetry.space_group_name_H-M   'P 1'
#
loop_
_entity.id
_entity.type
_entity.pdbx_description
1 polymer ?
#
loop_
_entity_poly.entity_id
_entity_poly.type
_entity_poly.pdbx_seq_one_letter_code
_entity_poly.pdbx_strand_id
1 'polypeptide(L)' 'LLYDEIISLCLDLGELDAAVAIVADMETAGITVPDQTLDRVISARQGIDRVTDDVPE' A
#
# COMPACT_ATOMS: atom_id res chain seq x y z
N LEU A 1 12.16 8.07 1.92
CA LEU A 1 13.09 7.76 3.02
C LEU A 1 12.34 7.53 4.33
N LEU A 2 11.48 8.45 4.82
CA LEU A 2 10.62 8.14 5.99
C LEU A 2 9.28 7.50 5.59
N TYR A 3 8.60 8.10 4.60
CA TYR A 3 7.30 7.60 4.14
C TYR A 3 7.36 6.19 3.56
N ASP A 4 8.46 5.81 2.90
CA ASP A 4 8.62 4.44 2.36
C ASP A 4 8.71 3.38 3.47
N GLU A 5 9.37 3.69 4.59
CA GLU A 5 9.42 2.79 5.75
C GLU A 5 8.06 2.68 6.43
N ILE A 6 7.35 3.80 6.59
CA ILE A 6 6.00 3.80 7.20
C ILE A 6 5.03 3.02 6.31
N ILE A 7 5.06 3.26 4.99
CA ILE A 7 4.22 2.54 4.03
C ILE A 7 4.59 1.06 4.03
N SER A 8 5.88 0.70 4.02
CA SER A 8 6.31 -0.70 4.11
C SER A 8 5.80 -1.37 5.39
N LEU A 9 5.88 -0.69 6.54
CA LEU A 9 5.37 -1.21 7.80
C LEU A 9 3.85 -1.45 7.76
N CYS A 10 3.07 -0.52 7.20
CA CYS A 10 1.63 -0.71 7.01
C CYS A 10 1.34 -1.92 6.12
N LEU A 11 2.11 -2.09 5.03
CA LEU A 11 1.97 -3.25 4.14
C LEU A 11 2.35 -4.57 4.83
N ASP A 12 3.43 -4.58 5.62
CA ASP A 12 3.89 -5.77 6.37
C ASP A 12 2.90 -6.18 7.46
N LEU A 13 2.17 -5.22 8.04
CA LEU A 13 1.09 -5.46 9.00
C LEU A 13 -0.24 -5.85 8.34
N GLY A 14 -0.33 -5.81 7.00
CA GLY A 14 -1.56 -6.08 6.24
C GLY A 14 -2.56 -4.92 6.22
N GLU A 15 -2.17 -3.73 6.72
CA GLU A 15 -3.00 -2.53 6.73
C GLU A 15 -2.87 -1.76 5.40
N LEU A 16 -3.43 -2.33 4.34
CA LEU A 16 -3.40 -1.72 3.01
C LEU A 16 -4.09 -0.35 2.97
N ASP A 17 -5.22 -0.19 3.66
CA ASP A 17 -5.98 1.06 3.68
C ASP A 17 -5.16 2.21 4.29
N ALA A 18 -4.35 1.93 5.32
CA ALA A 18 -3.46 2.90 5.93
C ALA A 18 -2.33 3.31 4.96
N ALA A 19 -1.73 2.33 4.28
CA ALA A 19 -0.71 2.58 3.26
C ALA A 19 -1.25 3.47 2.12
N VAL A 20 -2.47 3.21 1.64
CA VAL A 20 -3.13 4.01 0.59
C VAL A 20 -3.43 5.42 1.06
N ALA A 21 -3.93 5.60 2.29
CA ALA A 21 -4.21 6.92 2.85
C ALA A 21 -2.94 7.80 2.92
N ILE A 22 -1.80 7.21 3.28
CA ILE A 22 -0.51 7.92 3.32
C ILE A 22 -0.07 8.35 1.92
N VAL A 23 -0.19 7.46 0.92
CA VAL A 23 0.14 7.79 -0.48
C VAL A 23 -0.72 8.97 -0.97
N ALA A 24 -2.02 8.96 -0.68
CA ALA A 24 -2.93 10.05 -1.05
C ALA A 24 -2.58 11.37 -0.35
N ASP A 25 -2.17 11.32 0.92
CA ASP A 25 -1.72 12.50 1.66
C ASP A 25 -0.42 13.07 1.08
N MET A 26 0.53 12.22 0.68
CA MET A 26 1.76 12.63 0.00
C MET A 26 1.47 13.37 -1.30
N GLU A 27 0.59 12.84 -2.16
CA GLU A 27 0.19 13.51 -3.41
C GLU A 27 -0.49 14.87 -3.13
N THR A 28 -1.37 14.92 -2.12
CA THR A 28 -2.07 16.15 -1.71
C THR A 28 -1.10 17.20 -1.14
N ALA A 29 -0.06 16.76 -0.44
CA ALA A 29 1.02 17.63 0.06
C ALA A 29 2.01 18.07 -1.04
N GLY A 30 1.85 17.59 -2.28
CA GLY A 30 2.77 17.86 -3.38
C GLY A 30 4.11 17.12 -3.26
N ILE A 31 4.15 16.06 -2.46
CA ILE A 31 5.31 15.19 -2.29
C ILE A 31 5.27 14.10 -3.35
N THR A 32 6.32 14.01 -4.17
CA THR A 32 6.44 12.95 -5.16
C THR A 32 6.55 11.59 -4.49
N VAL A 33 5.60 10.72 -4.78
CA VAL A 33 5.62 9.32 -4.34
C VAL A 33 6.57 8.54 -5.25
N PRO A 34 7.55 7.79 -4.70
CA PRO A 34 8.43 6.96 -5.51
C PRO A 34 7.66 5.82 -6.20
N ASP A 35 7.96 5.56 -7.47
CA ASP A 35 7.33 4.48 -8.25
C ASP A 35 7.43 3.12 -7.53
N GLN A 36 8.57 2.83 -6.91
CA GLN A 36 8.77 1.60 -6.14
C GLN A 36 7.76 1.46 -4.98
N THR A 37 7.41 2.56 -4.33
CA THR A 37 6.45 2.58 -3.23
C THR A 37 5.03 2.33 -3.76
N LEU A 38 4.67 2.95 -4.88
CA LEU A 38 3.40 2.71 -5.59
C LEU A 38 3.27 1.25 -6.03
N ASP A 39 4.31 0.68 -6.64
CA ASP A 39 4.34 -0.72 -7.09
C ASP A 39 4.11 -1.70 -5.93
N ARG A 40 4.67 -1.41 -4.75
CA ARG A 40 4.45 -2.23 -3.54
C ARG A 40 3.00 -2.18 -3.06
N VAL A 41 2.40 -0.99 -2.99
CA VAL A 41 0.99 -0.83 -2.59
C VAL A 41 0.05 -1.55 -3.56
N ILE A 42 0.31 -1.43 -4.88
CA ILE A 42 -0.46 -2.13 -5.91
C ILE A 42 -0.29 -3.65 -5.79
N SER A 43 0.93 -4.13 -5.57
CA SER A 43 1.22 -5.56 -5.41
C SER A 43 0.56 -6.14 -4.17
N ALA A 44 0.59 -5.43 -3.04
CA ALA A 44 -0.07 -5.84 -1.81
C ALA A 44 -1.59 -5.94 -1.98
N ARG A 45 -2.22 -5.01 -2.72
CA ARG A 45 -3.64 -5.09 -3.07
C ARG A 45 -3.98 -6.34 -3.87
N GLN A 46 -3.20 -6.66 -4.90
CA GLN A 46 -3.42 -7.86 -5.70
C GLN A 46 -3.19 -9.15 -4.90
N GLY A 47 -2.28 -9.14 -3.92
CA GLY A 47 -2.09 -10.25 -2.99
C GLY A 47 -3.32 -10.52 -2.13
N ILE A 48 -3.96 -9.46 -1.62
CA ILE A 48 -5.19 -9.57 -0.81
C ILE A 48 -6.36 -10.07 -1.66
N ASP A 49 -6.57 -9.49 -2.85
CA ASP A 49 -7.67 -9.90 -3.74
C ASP A 49 -7.60 -11.39 -4.12
N ARG A 50 -6.39 -11.94 -4.28
CA ARG A 50 -6.18 -13.37 -4.57
C ARG A 50 -6.48 -14.29 -3.38
N VAL A 51 -6.34 -13.81 -2.15
CA VAL A 51 -6.65 -14.58 -0.94
C VAL A 51 -8.16 -14.60 -0.69
N THR A 52 -8.87 -13.55 -1.08
CA THR A 52 -10.33 -13.46 -0.90
C THR A 52 -11.14 -14.26 -1.93
N ASP A 53 -10.55 -14.66 -3.05
CA ASP A 53 -11.23 -15.41 -4.12
C ASP A 53 -11.29 -16.94 -3.86
N ASP A 54 -10.57 -17.44 -2.84
CA ASP A 54 -10.46 -18.88 -2.50
C ASP A 54 -11.32 -19.30 -1.29
N VAL A 55 -12.50 -18.69 -1.12
CA VAL A 55 -13.52 -19.19 -0.17
C VAL A 55 -14.52 -20.06 -0.93
N PRO A 56 -14.41 -21.41 -0.91
CA PRO A 56 -15.46 -22.26 -1.44
C PRO A 56 -16.67 -22.16 -0.50
N GLU A 57 -17.81 -21.77 -1.07
CA GLU A 57 -19.14 -21.78 -0.43
C GLU A 57 -19.54 -23.19 0.05
#